data_AF-A0A949F0V4-F1
#
_entry.id   AF-A0A949F0V4-F1
#
_cell.length_a   1.000
_cell.length_b   1.000
_cell.length_c   1.000
_cell.angle_alpha   90.00
_cell.angle_beta   90.00
_cell.angle_gamma   90.00
#
_symmetry.space_group_name_H-M   'P 1'
#
loop_
_entity.id
_entity.type
_entity.pdbx_description
1 polymer ?
#
loop_
_entity_poly.entity_id
_entity_poly.type
_entity_poly.pdbx_seq_one_letter_code
_entity_poly.pdbx_strand_id
1 'polypeptide(L)'
;MKKVILISFLTLLIASNVSAGIVPCGLSQDDIDQPGDQTVKCELCHFLVMSKNIIDTLLLKIIPPLAVLFVIIGGAYFILGSGYDPALISKAKALFWSVAMGLLIIYGSWLVVNLFFTVIGVADWTGLSSGWWQINCP
;
A
#
# COMPACT_ATOMS: atom_id res chain seq x y z
N MET A 1 23.08 21.48 -4.61
CA MET A 1 21.65 21.41 -4.22
C MET A 1 20.94 20.16 -4.77
N LYS A 2 21.06 19.83 -6.06
CA LYS A 2 20.50 18.59 -6.68
C LYS A 2 20.87 17.29 -5.95
N LYS A 3 22.13 17.17 -5.48
CA LYS A 3 22.62 16.00 -4.73
C LYS A 3 22.00 15.90 -3.33
N VAL A 4 21.67 17.02 -2.68
CA VAL A 4 21.13 17.03 -1.31
C VAL A 4 19.68 16.56 -1.29
N ILE A 5 18.87 16.96 -2.27
CA ILE A 5 17.49 16.48 -2.44
C ILE A 5 17.48 14.98 -2.82
N LEU A 6 18.39 14.56 -3.71
CA LEU A 6 18.52 13.15 -4.10
C LEU A 6 18.99 12.27 -2.92
N ILE A 7 19.94 12.75 -2.11
CA ILE A 7 20.48 12.01 -0.95
C ILE A 7 19.45 11.95 0.18
N SER A 8 18.71 13.05 0.44
CA SER A 8 17.61 13.06 1.42
C SER A 8 16.45 12.15 1.01
N PHE A 9 16.20 12.01 -0.29
CA PHE A 9 15.18 11.12 -0.83
C PHE A 9 15.63 9.65 -0.82
N LEU A 10 16.92 9.40 -1.08
CA LEU A 10 17.54 8.08 -0.97
C LEU A 10 17.54 7.60 0.49
N THR A 11 17.84 8.45 1.48
CA THR A 11 17.76 8.08 2.90
C THR A 11 16.32 7.83 3.39
N LEU A 12 15.32 8.52 2.82
CA LEU A 12 13.90 8.25 3.13
C LEU A 12 13.39 6.92 2.52
N LEU A 13 13.92 6.54 1.36
CA LEU A 13 13.65 5.26 0.69
C LEU A 13 14.30 4.05 1.38
N ILE A 14 15.46 4.21 2.01
CA ILE A 14 16.13 3.11 2.73
C ILE A 14 15.52 2.88 4.12
N ALA A 15 14.84 3.89 4.69
CA ALA A 15 14.21 3.79 6.01
C ALA A 15 12.92 2.95 6.04
N SER A 16 12.43 2.44 4.90
CA SER A 16 11.33 1.49 4.89
C SER A 16 11.83 0.11 5.35
N ASN A 17 11.90 -0.08 6.66
CA ASN A 17 12.09 -1.37 7.29
C ASN A 17 10.86 -2.25 6.96
N VAL A 18 10.97 -3.10 5.94
CA VAL A 18 9.99 -4.16 5.68
C VAL A 18 10.29 -5.30 6.65
N SER A 19 9.85 -5.14 7.90
CA SER A 19 9.92 -6.19 8.94
C SER A 19 8.53 -6.76 9.25
N ALA A 20 7.75 -7.07 8.21
CA ALA A 20 6.51 -7.82 8.39
C ALA A 20 6.63 -9.07 7.53
N GLY A 21 6.73 -10.23 8.17
CA GLY A 21 6.64 -11.52 7.49
C GLY A 21 5.29 -11.60 6.76
N ILE A 22 5.38 -11.75 5.44
CA ILE A 22 4.23 -11.87 4.55
C ILE A 22 3.60 -13.25 4.67
N VAL A 23 4.41 -14.26 5.03
CA VAL A 23 4.00 -15.66 5.14
C VAL A 23 3.57 -15.96 6.58
N PRO A 24 2.29 -16.28 6.84
CA PRO A 24 1.75 -16.41 8.20
C PRO A 24 1.67 -17.87 8.69
N CYS A 25 2.39 -18.81 8.06
CA CYS A 25 2.35 -20.24 8.42
C CYS A 25 3.58 -20.99 7.88
N GLY A 26 3.86 -22.18 8.42
CA GLY A 26 4.94 -23.05 7.97
C GLY A 26 6.35 -22.58 8.33
N LEU A 27 6.47 -21.67 9.31
CA LEU A 27 7.75 -21.23 9.87
C LEU A 27 8.22 -22.20 10.96
N SER A 28 9.54 -22.32 11.15
CA SER A 28 10.11 -23.22 12.16
C SER A 28 10.08 -22.65 13.59
N GLN A 29 9.82 -21.36 13.72
CA GLN A 29 9.77 -20.64 14.98
C GLN A 29 8.75 -19.51 14.88
N ASP A 30 8.02 -19.31 15.96
CA ASP A 30 6.98 -18.30 16.08
C ASP A 30 7.59 -16.91 16.31
N ASP A 31 7.20 -15.94 15.49
CA ASP A 31 7.60 -14.54 15.64
C ASP A 31 6.57 -13.79 16.50
N ILE A 32 6.97 -13.39 17.71
CA ILE A 32 6.09 -12.74 18.71
C ILE A 32 5.58 -11.37 18.22
N ASP A 33 6.25 -10.75 17.24
CA ASP A 33 5.84 -9.47 16.69
C ASP A 33 4.73 -9.63 15.60
N GLN A 34 4.40 -10.86 15.20
CA GLN A 34 3.34 -11.15 14.24
C GLN A 34 2.10 -11.79 14.91
N PRO A 35 0.87 -11.39 14.52
CA PRO A 35 -0.34 -11.98 15.07
C PRO A 35 -0.59 -13.39 14.50
N GLY A 36 -0.72 -14.37 15.39
CA GLY A 36 -1.04 -15.78 15.09
C GLY A 36 0.18 -16.70 15.16
N ASP A 37 -0.04 -17.97 15.51
CA ASP A 37 1.02 -18.99 15.53
C ASP A 37 1.41 -19.33 14.08
N GLN A 38 2.64 -19.02 13.71
CA GLN A 38 3.24 -19.20 12.40
C GLN A 38 3.85 -20.60 12.21
N THR A 39 3.95 -21.37 13.30
CA THR A 39 4.44 -22.75 13.34
C THR A 39 3.37 -23.76 12.91
N VAL A 40 2.11 -23.32 12.79
CA VAL A 40 0.99 -24.16 12.35
C VAL A 40 1.09 -24.54 10.87
N LYS A 41 0.43 -25.65 10.51
CA LYS A 41 0.35 -26.12 9.13
C LYS A 41 -0.50 -25.15 8.30
N CYS A 42 -0.05 -24.84 7.08
CA CYS A 42 -0.77 -23.92 6.20
C CYS A 42 -2.11 -24.49 5.72
N GLU A 43 -3.21 -23.94 6.24
CA GLU A 43 -4.57 -24.13 5.73
C GLU A 43 -5.01 -22.99 4.80
N LEU A 44 -6.15 -23.14 4.12
CA LEU A 44 -6.71 -22.11 3.24
C LEU A 44 -6.97 -20.76 3.94
N CYS A 45 -7.17 -20.76 5.27
CA CYS A 45 -7.31 -19.53 6.07
C CYS A 45 -6.03 -18.67 6.03
N HIS A 46 -4.86 -19.30 6.20
CA HIS A 46 -3.57 -18.60 6.19
C HIS A 46 -3.22 -18.01 4.82
N PHE A 47 -3.73 -18.59 3.72
CA PHE A 47 -3.57 -18.02 2.38
C PHE A 47 -4.30 -16.66 2.23
N LEU A 48 -5.48 -16.53 2.84
CA LEU A 48 -6.23 -15.27 2.84
C LEU A 48 -5.53 -14.21 3.73
N VAL A 49 -4.96 -14.63 4.87
CA VAL A 49 -4.15 -13.75 5.73
C VAL A 49 -2.91 -13.25 5.02
N MET A 50 -2.20 -14.12 4.29
CA MET A 50 -1.05 -13.74 3.48
C MET A 50 -1.44 -12.66 2.45
N SER A 51 -2.54 -12.89 1.73
CA SER A 51 -3.04 -11.96 0.72
C SER A 51 -3.37 -10.59 1.34
N LYS A 52 -4.01 -10.58 2.51
CA LYS A 52 -4.27 -9.36 3.29
C LYS A 52 -2.97 -8.64 3.66
N ASN A 53 -1.99 -9.35 4.21
CA ASN A 53 -0.71 -8.76 4.62
C ASN A 53 0.05 -8.14 3.44
N ILE A 54 -0.06 -8.74 2.24
CA ILE A 54 0.47 -8.16 0.99
C ILE A 54 -0.25 -6.85 0.67
N ILE A 55 -1.59 -6.85 0.67
CA ILE A 55 -2.40 -5.68 0.35
C ILE A 55 -2.11 -4.54 1.35
N ASP A 56 -2.05 -4.83 2.65
CA ASP A 56 -1.75 -3.84 3.69
C ASP A 56 -0.34 -3.28 3.54
N THR A 57 0.63 -4.13 3.21
CA THR A 57 2.01 -3.69 2.94
C THR A 57 2.04 -2.78 1.71
N LEU A 58 1.33 -3.13 0.64
CA LEU A 58 1.22 -2.29 -0.55
C LEU A 58 0.56 -0.94 -0.24
N LEU A 59 -0.60 -0.93 0.42
CA LEU A 59 -1.36 0.28 0.70
C LEU A 59 -0.69 1.19 1.73
N LEU A 60 -0.06 0.65 2.76
CA LEU A 60 0.46 1.44 3.87
C LEU A 60 1.95 1.73 3.77
N LYS A 61 2.74 0.84 3.15
CA LYS A 61 4.20 1.00 3.06
C LYS A 61 4.70 1.41 1.67
N ILE A 62 4.08 0.93 0.59
CA ILE A 62 4.61 1.16 -0.78
C ILE A 62 3.94 2.35 -1.46
N ILE A 63 2.61 2.44 -1.40
CA ILE A 63 1.86 3.47 -2.12
C ILE A 63 2.14 4.89 -1.60
N PRO A 64 2.19 5.18 -0.29
CA PRO A 64 2.47 6.53 0.21
C PRO A 64 3.81 7.12 -0.26
N PRO A 65 4.96 6.43 -0.15
CA PRO A 65 6.23 6.97 -0.65
C PRO A 65 6.24 7.11 -2.17
N LEU A 66 5.58 6.19 -2.90
CA LEU A 66 5.46 6.29 -4.35
C LEU A 66 4.62 7.51 -4.78
N ALA A 67 3.52 7.81 -4.08
CA ALA A 67 2.71 8.98 -4.34
C ALA A 67 3.51 10.28 -4.13
N VAL A 68 4.28 10.35 -3.02
CA VAL A 68 5.18 11.49 -2.74
C VAL A 68 6.21 11.67 -3.85
N LEU A 69 6.81 10.59 -4.37
CA LEU A 69 7.75 10.65 -5.49
C LEU A 69 7.13 11.32 -6.72
N PHE A 70 5.94 10.88 -7.12
CA PHE A 70 5.29 11.42 -8.31
C PHE A 70 4.86 12.88 -8.14
N VAL A 71 4.45 13.29 -6.93
CA VAL A 71 4.14 14.70 -6.63
C VAL A 71 5.39 15.57 -6.74
N ILE A 72 6.55 15.11 -6.26
CA ILE A 72 7.81 15.85 -6.38
C ILE A 72 8.23 15.99 -7.85
N ILE A 73 8.14 14.90 -8.62
CA ILE A 73 8.46 14.92 -10.06
C ILE A 73 7.50 15.86 -10.79
N GLY A 74 6.20 15.77 -10.54
CA GLY A 74 5.19 16.66 -11.11
C GLY A 74 5.41 18.14 -10.75
N GLY A 75 5.77 18.41 -9.50
CA GLY A 75 6.12 19.76 -9.03
C GLY A 75 7.39 20.30 -9.70
N ALA A 76 8.40 19.47 -9.90
CA ALA A 76 9.60 19.86 -10.64
C ALA A 76 9.28 20.19 -12.11
N TYR A 77 8.45 19.39 -12.79
CA TYR A 77 8.01 19.70 -14.15
C TYR A 77 7.20 21.00 -14.23
N PHE A 78 6.39 21.30 -13.21
CA PHE A 78 5.62 22.53 -13.16
C PHE A 78 6.51 23.78 -13.04
N ILE A 79 7.52 23.74 -12.14
CA ILE A 79 8.47 24.85 -11.93
C ILE A 79 9.37 25.06 -13.16
N LEU A 80 9.80 23.99 -13.82
CA LEU A 80 10.61 24.09 -15.05
C LEU A 80 9.80 24.59 -16.25
N GLY A 81 8.51 24.25 -16.31
CA GLY A 81 7.61 24.67 -17.38
C GLY A 81 7.20 26.14 -17.33
N SER A 82 7.10 26.74 -16.14
CA SER A 82 6.65 28.13 -15.98
C SER A 82 7.56 29.19 -16.61
N GLY A 83 8.81 28.84 -16.96
CA GLY A 83 9.78 29.79 -17.51
C GLY A 83 10.15 29.61 -18.99
N TYR A 84 9.83 28.48 -19.63
CA TYR A 84 10.43 28.13 -20.93
C TYR A 84 9.49 27.45 -21.95
N ASP A 85 8.56 26.58 -21.52
CA ASP A 85 7.76 25.80 -22.47
C ASP A 85 6.39 25.38 -21.89
N PRO A 86 5.27 25.81 -22.50
CA PRO A 86 3.92 25.41 -22.08
C PRO A 86 3.67 23.90 -22.20
N ALA A 87 4.44 23.18 -23.02
CA ALA A 87 4.31 21.73 -23.15
C ALA A 87 4.64 21.01 -21.83
N LEU A 88 5.60 21.53 -21.05
CA LEU A 88 5.99 20.92 -19.77
C LEU A 88 4.92 21.12 -18.68
N ILE A 89 4.20 22.24 -18.70
CA ILE A 89 3.06 22.48 -17.80
C ILE A 89 1.91 21.51 -18.11
N SER A 90 1.65 21.26 -19.40
CA SER A 90 0.64 20.29 -19.82
C SER A 90 1.00 18.88 -19.34
N LYS A 91 2.28 18.47 -19.49
CA LYS A 91 2.76 17.18 -18.98
C LYS A 91 2.67 17.07 -17.45
N ALA A 92 2.99 18.13 -16.72
CA ALA A 92 2.85 18.15 -15.26
C ALA A 92 1.38 17.91 -14.84
N LYS A 93 0.42 18.62 -15.46
CA LYS A 93 -1.02 18.42 -15.19
C LYS A 93 -1.49 17.01 -15.52
N ALA A 94 -1.04 16.45 -16.64
CA ALA A 94 -1.35 15.07 -17.02
C ALA A 94 -0.81 14.07 -15.98
N LEU A 95 0.42 14.27 -15.48
CA LEU A 95 0.99 13.44 -14.42
C LEU A 95 0.18 13.53 -13.13
N PHE A 96 -0.22 14.74 -12.69
CA PHE A 96 -1.06 14.89 -11.49
C PHE A 96 -2.41 14.19 -11.64
N TRP A 97 -3.04 14.28 -12.82
CA TRP A 97 -4.31 13.59 -13.08
C TRP A 97 -4.15 12.07 -13.07
N SER A 98 -3.07 11.55 -13.65
CA SER A 98 -2.76 10.12 -13.63
C SER A 98 -2.55 9.60 -12.21
N VAL A 99 -1.81 10.34 -11.37
CA VAL A 99 -1.59 9.98 -9.96
C VAL A 99 -2.90 10.02 -9.17
N ALA A 100 -3.70 11.08 -9.34
CA ALA A 100 -4.99 11.21 -8.68
C ALA A 100 -5.94 10.06 -9.05
N MET A 101 -6.02 9.71 -10.34
CA MET A 101 -6.84 8.59 -10.81
C MET A 101 -6.31 7.24 -10.31
N GLY A 102 -4.99 7.03 -10.29
CA GLY A 102 -4.40 5.82 -9.73
C GLY A 102 -4.74 5.64 -8.25
N LEU A 103 -4.61 6.72 -7.47
CA LEU A 103 -4.94 6.70 -6.04
C LEU A 103 -6.43 6.44 -5.81
N LEU A 104 -7.29 7.06 -6.62
CA LEU A 104 -8.75 6.89 -6.57
C LEU A 104 -9.16 5.45 -6.90
N ILE A 105 -8.52 4.81 -7.88
CA ILE A 105 -8.81 3.41 -8.23
C ILE A 105 -8.35 2.47 -7.10
N ILE A 106 -7.17 2.68 -6.52
CA ILE A 106 -6.64 1.80 -5.47
C ILE A 106 -7.51 1.86 -4.20
N TYR A 107 -7.74 3.07 -3.66
CA TYR A 107 -8.59 3.21 -2.47
C TYR A 107 -10.07 3.00 -2.78
N GLY A 108 -10.51 3.32 -3.99
CA GLY A 108 -11.87 3.02 -4.46
C GLY A 108 -12.13 1.52 -4.53
N SER A 109 -11.19 0.74 -5.04
CA SER A 109 -11.28 -0.72 -5.06
C SER A 109 -11.37 -1.29 -3.64
N TRP A 110 -10.53 -0.80 -2.71
CA TRP A 110 -10.58 -1.22 -1.30
C TRP A 110 -11.96 -0.94 -0.66
N LEU A 111 -12.54 0.23 -0.93
CA LEU A 111 -13.89 0.59 -0.48
C LEU A 111 -14.97 -0.29 -1.10
N VAL A 112 -14.91 -0.56 -2.40
CA VAL A 112 -15.89 -1.39 -3.11
C VAL A 112 -15.86 -2.82 -2.59
N VAL A 113 -14.67 -3.39 -2.41
CA VAL A 113 -14.50 -4.73 -1.83
C VAL A 113 -15.07 -4.76 -0.41
N ASN A 114 -14.80 -3.72 0.39
CA ASN A 114 -15.37 -3.62 1.72
C ASN A 114 -16.91 -3.57 1.73
N LEU A 115 -17.48 -2.75 0.85
CA LEU A 115 -18.92 -2.65 0.71
C LEU A 115 -19.53 -3.98 0.28
N PHE A 116 -18.90 -4.67 -0.66
CA PHE A 116 -19.34 -5.98 -1.12
C PHE A 116 -19.40 -7.01 0.02
N PHE A 117 -18.33 -7.14 0.81
CA PHE A 117 -18.30 -8.05 1.96
C PHE A 117 -19.29 -7.68 3.08
N THR A 118 -19.56 -6.39 3.24
CA THR A 118 -20.57 -5.89 4.20
C THR A 118 -21.99 -6.24 3.76
N VAL A 119 -22.30 -6.09 2.46
CA VAL A 119 -23.65 -6.36 1.91
C VAL A 119 -24.01 -7.84 1.94
N ILE A 120 -23.04 -8.73 1.71
CA ILE A 120 -23.27 -10.19 1.75
C ILE A 120 -23.35 -10.75 3.18
N GLY A 121 -23.16 -9.92 4.22
CA GLY A 121 -23.34 -10.32 5.62
C GLY A 121 -22.34 -11.38 6.11
N VAL A 122 -21.22 -11.59 5.42
CA VAL A 122 -20.20 -12.56 5.84
C VAL A 122 -19.66 -12.19 7.23
N ALA A 123 -19.59 -10.90 7.56
CA ALA A 123 -19.17 -10.41 8.87
C ALA A 123 -20.01 -10.97 10.05
N ASP A 124 -21.30 -11.20 9.84
CA ASP A 124 -22.23 -11.63 10.89
C ASP A 124 -22.18 -13.15 11.16
N TRP A 125 -21.91 -13.96 10.13
CA TRP A 125 -21.91 -15.42 10.24
C TRP A 125 -20.53 -16.04 10.51
N THR A 126 -19.47 -15.29 10.26
CA THR A 126 -18.08 -15.76 10.42
C THR A 126 -17.33 -15.10 11.58
N GLY A 127 -17.96 -14.17 12.31
CA GLY A 127 -17.33 -13.45 13.43
C GLY A 127 -16.36 -12.34 13.01
N LEU A 128 -16.26 -12.02 11.71
CA LEU A 128 -15.46 -10.93 11.16
C LEU A 128 -16.13 -9.55 11.32
N SER A 129 -16.58 -9.23 12.53
CA SER A 129 -17.31 -7.99 12.86
C SER A 129 -16.47 -6.70 12.60
N SER A 130 -15.14 -6.82 12.59
CA SER A 130 -14.20 -5.73 12.31
C SER A 130 -13.80 -5.60 10.84
N GLY A 131 -14.40 -6.39 9.93
CA GLY A 131 -14.22 -6.31 8.48
C GLY A 131 -13.23 -7.32 7.88
N TRP A 132 -13.32 -7.55 6.56
CA TRP A 132 -12.49 -8.54 5.83
C TRP A 132 -10.98 -8.26 5.90
N TRP A 133 -10.57 -7.07 6.33
CA TRP A 133 -9.17 -6.70 6.55
C TRP A 133 -8.66 -7.04 7.97
N GLN A 134 -9.44 -7.78 8.78
CA GLN A 134 -9.05 -8.26 10.12
C GLN A 134 -9.29 -9.77 10.23
N ILE A 135 -8.83 -10.54 9.24
CA ILE A 135 -8.89 -12.00 9.28
C ILE A 135 -7.86 -12.49 10.29
N ASN A 136 -8.32 -13.02 11.43
CA ASN A 136 -7.48 -13.66 12.43
C ASN A 136 -7.79 -15.17 12.42
N CYS A 137 -6.86 -15.97 11.89
CA CYS A 137 -6.97 -17.43 11.94
C CYS A 137 -6.44 -17.93 13.29
N PRO A 138 -7.03 -19.00 13.86
CA PRO A 138 -6.49 -19.68 15.04
C PRO A 138 -5.19 -20.43 14.72
#